data_AF-V6LD14-F1
#
_entry.id   AF-V6LD14-F1
#
_cell.length_a   1.000
_cell.length_b   1.000
_cell.length_c   1.000
_cell.angle_alpha   90.00
_cell.angle_beta   90.00
_cell.angle_gamma   90.00
#
_symmetry.space_group_name_H-M   'P 1'
#
loop_
_entity.id
_entity.type
_entity.pdbx_description
1 polymer ?
#
loop_
_entity_poly.entity_id
_entity_poly.type
_entity_poly.pdbx_seq_one_letter_code
_entity_poly.pdbx_strand_id
1 'polypeptide(L)'
;MTNTCNSSNTTSCTKGYFCPSNVSAVDTACLVCKSQCATCTGDTAEAATCLTCADGQYLSRGTCANCDSKCATCTGSGDSACQTCNNENVLNGSSCTACTTSQTTACTCSNAKNCSLCDFTMTKCSICINDYDPIGTTPCEKCQPKFFEDTSATPNKCTACPANCTICSSDSVCTACEDGFSLETNNCVACKEANCKTCSASKDKCTACKTGFIMENQKCLACPSDCANCEGDKTTCKICKDGFLMQDGTCTKCDGNMTEKCTCGDAVNCVTCSRGDSKVCGDCIPGYNKGTERTCTICIDGYLMVGMVCKKCSEKCETCSKGVDLCDTCMTGYQMTINQTCQADCNPVQTDGQACVGTGTTACGNEAQITECKCTDAKNCLTCGTDKAKCGSCLQGYKFESNACKTCEDGVVKIGDFCFIPRKEAGNLSGGAVTGIVIAVLVVVGAVGGGLAYYFIKKGKK
;
A
#
# COMPACT_ATOMS: atom_id res chain seq x y z
N MET A 1 -11.27 41.62 -20.12
CA MET A 1 -10.55 42.84 -19.73
C MET A 1 -9.40 43.01 -20.69
N THR A 2 -9.30 44.16 -21.37
CA THR A 2 -8.19 44.45 -22.27
C THR A 2 -6.94 44.72 -21.43
N ASN A 3 -5.83 44.01 -21.68
CA ASN A 3 -4.56 44.18 -20.94
C ASN A 3 -3.81 45.39 -21.49
N THR A 4 -4.32 46.58 -21.18
CA THR A 4 -3.86 47.87 -21.71
C THR A 4 -3.55 48.85 -20.58
N CYS A 5 -2.67 49.80 -20.83
CA CYS A 5 -2.27 50.85 -19.91
C CYS A 5 -2.10 52.20 -20.62
N ASN A 6 -2.05 53.29 -19.85
CA ASN A 6 -1.77 54.64 -20.37
C ASN A 6 -0.99 55.46 -19.33
N SER A 7 -0.59 56.70 -19.68
CA SER A 7 0.17 57.59 -18.80
C SER A 7 -0.53 57.93 -17.47
N SER A 8 -1.85 57.76 -17.37
CA SER A 8 -2.65 58.03 -16.17
C SER A 8 -2.89 56.77 -15.33
N ASN A 9 -2.67 55.56 -15.88
CA ASN A 9 -2.82 54.28 -15.19
C ASN A 9 -1.81 53.26 -15.74
N THR A 10 -0.64 53.19 -15.10
CA THR A 10 0.48 52.33 -15.49
C THR A 10 0.49 50.97 -14.79
N THR A 11 -0.42 50.74 -13.83
CA THR A 11 -0.49 49.52 -13.00
C THR A 11 -1.58 48.55 -13.43
N SER A 12 -2.27 48.82 -14.54
CA SER A 12 -3.36 47.99 -15.07
C SER A 12 -2.90 46.69 -15.73
N CYS A 13 -1.60 46.52 -15.97
CA CYS A 13 -1.04 45.34 -16.63
C CYS A 13 -1.10 44.10 -15.74
N THR A 14 -1.48 42.96 -16.33
CA THR A 14 -1.49 41.67 -15.64
C THR A 14 -0.08 41.16 -15.34
N LYS A 15 0.04 40.22 -14.39
CA LYS A 15 1.32 39.61 -14.00
C LYS A 15 2.06 39.05 -15.22
N GLY A 16 3.36 39.33 -15.31
CA GLY A 16 4.21 38.97 -16.46
C GLY A 16 4.18 39.98 -17.61
N TYR A 17 3.43 41.08 -17.48
CA TYR A 17 3.41 42.19 -18.43
C TYR A 17 3.73 43.51 -17.73
N PHE A 18 4.22 44.48 -18.48
CA PHE A 18 4.54 45.82 -17.99
C PHE A 18 3.98 46.90 -18.92
N CYS A 19 3.75 48.08 -18.36
CA CYS A 19 3.38 49.25 -19.12
C CYS A 19 4.64 49.93 -19.67
N PRO A 20 4.78 50.14 -20.99
CA PRO A 20 5.95 50.82 -21.55
C PRO A 20 6.15 52.21 -20.94
N SER A 21 7.38 52.57 -20.60
CA SER A 21 7.66 53.83 -19.89
C SER A 21 7.42 55.07 -20.76
N ASN A 22 7.35 54.89 -22.08
CA ASN A 22 7.08 55.91 -23.09
C ASN A 22 5.60 56.01 -23.51
N VAL A 23 4.68 55.43 -22.73
CA VAL A 23 3.24 55.43 -23.01
C VAL A 23 2.61 56.84 -22.91
N SER A 24 1.66 57.15 -23.81
CA SER A 24 0.91 58.41 -23.82
C SER A 24 -0.45 58.29 -23.11
N ALA A 25 -1.31 59.31 -23.21
CA ALA A 25 -2.67 59.25 -22.66
C ALA A 25 -3.60 58.25 -23.38
N VAL A 26 -3.17 57.68 -24.50
CA VAL A 26 -3.93 56.68 -25.27
C VAL A 26 -3.65 55.28 -24.73
N ASP A 27 -4.71 54.50 -24.54
CA ASP A 27 -4.61 53.10 -24.12
C ASP A 27 -3.73 52.31 -25.09
N THR A 28 -2.64 51.78 -24.54
CA THR A 28 -1.62 51.00 -25.26
C THR A 28 -1.57 49.59 -24.67
N ALA A 29 -1.30 48.59 -25.50
CA ALA A 29 -1.15 47.21 -25.03
C ALA A 29 0.05 47.08 -24.08
N CYS A 30 -0.13 46.37 -22.97
CA CYS A 30 0.98 46.02 -22.09
C CYS A 30 1.94 45.07 -22.82
N LEU A 31 3.24 45.24 -22.60
CA LEU A 31 4.28 44.41 -23.20
C LEU A 31 4.66 43.26 -22.26
N VAL A 32 5.02 42.12 -22.84
CA VAL A 32 5.41 40.93 -22.06
C VAL A 32 6.82 41.09 -21.50
N CYS A 33 7.03 40.64 -20.27
CA CYS A 33 8.35 40.51 -19.70
C CYS A 33 9.16 39.38 -20.37
N LYS A 34 10.49 39.46 -20.29
CA LYS A 34 11.34 38.29 -20.57
C LYS A 34 10.95 37.15 -19.64
N SER A 35 11.01 35.91 -20.12
CA SER A 35 10.52 34.74 -19.38
C SER A 35 11.19 34.54 -18.01
N GLN A 36 12.43 35.00 -17.84
CA GLN A 36 13.14 34.97 -16.56
C GLN A 36 12.70 36.05 -15.56
N CYS A 37 11.94 37.07 -15.98
CA CYS A 37 11.46 38.12 -15.08
C CYS A 37 10.03 37.80 -14.60
N ALA A 38 9.79 37.90 -13.29
CA ALA A 38 8.42 37.92 -12.76
C ALA A 38 7.77 39.30 -12.94
N THR A 39 8.55 40.37 -12.81
CA THR A 39 8.17 41.76 -13.12
C THR A 39 9.32 42.45 -13.84
N CYS A 40 9.02 43.42 -14.70
CA CYS A 40 10.01 44.09 -15.53
C CYS A 40 9.60 45.53 -15.86
N THR A 41 10.54 46.30 -16.41
CA THR A 41 10.30 47.65 -16.91
C THR A 41 11.12 47.92 -18.17
N GLY A 42 10.66 48.82 -19.03
CA GLY A 42 11.36 49.25 -20.23
C GLY A 42 10.49 50.10 -21.15
N ASP A 43 10.97 50.34 -22.36
CA ASP A 43 10.22 51.00 -23.44
C ASP A 43 9.73 49.99 -24.50
N THR A 44 10.41 48.85 -24.63
CA THR A 44 10.11 47.75 -25.56
C THR A 44 10.30 46.40 -24.86
N ALA A 45 9.69 45.33 -25.39
CA ALA A 45 9.80 44.00 -24.79
C ALA A 45 11.26 43.48 -24.83
N GLU A 46 11.99 43.82 -25.89
CA GLU A 46 13.39 43.43 -26.09
C GLU A 46 14.32 44.15 -25.10
N ALA A 47 14.07 45.44 -24.86
CA ALA A 47 14.84 46.28 -23.93
C ALA A 47 14.41 46.11 -22.46
N ALA A 48 13.38 45.31 -22.18
CA ALA A 48 12.87 45.13 -20.82
C ALA A 48 13.97 44.62 -19.87
N THR A 49 14.09 45.27 -18.71
CA THR A 49 14.95 44.90 -17.59
C THR A 49 14.11 44.28 -16.49
N CYS A 50 14.62 43.26 -15.80
CA CYS A 50 13.89 42.62 -14.73
C CYS A 50 13.91 43.51 -13.47
N LEU A 51 12.76 43.65 -12.82
CA LEU A 51 12.64 44.22 -11.47
C LEU A 51 12.57 43.12 -10.41
N THR A 52 11.95 41.99 -10.73
CA THR A 52 11.98 40.75 -9.95
C THR A 52 12.11 39.56 -10.89
N CYS A 53 12.61 38.45 -10.36
CA CYS A 53 12.87 37.24 -11.12
C CYS A 53 11.79 36.18 -10.91
N ALA A 54 11.66 35.27 -11.86
CA ALA A 54 10.86 34.07 -11.70
C ALA A 54 11.43 33.21 -10.55
N ASP A 55 10.59 32.30 -10.01
CA ASP A 55 11.00 31.38 -8.94
C ASP A 55 12.25 30.58 -9.35
N GLY A 56 13.15 30.30 -8.41
CA GLY A 56 14.44 29.67 -8.69
C GLY A 56 15.50 30.60 -9.29
N GLN A 57 15.26 31.91 -9.36
CA GLN A 57 16.22 32.90 -9.85
C GLN A 57 16.35 34.13 -8.93
N TYR A 58 17.48 34.82 -8.99
CA TYR A 58 17.76 36.06 -8.26
C TYR A 58 18.15 37.20 -9.20
N LEU A 59 17.87 38.44 -8.78
CA LEU A 59 18.15 39.64 -9.57
C LEU A 59 19.63 40.02 -9.46
N SER A 60 20.31 40.10 -10.60
CA SER A 60 21.68 40.57 -10.73
C SER A 60 21.76 41.61 -11.85
N ARG A 61 22.00 42.87 -11.47
CA ARG A 61 22.18 44.02 -12.39
C ARG A 61 21.08 44.15 -13.46
N GLY A 62 19.81 44.02 -13.06
CA GLY A 62 18.66 44.13 -13.99
C GLY A 62 18.39 42.89 -14.85
N THR A 63 19.10 41.80 -14.60
CA THR A 63 18.91 40.49 -15.24
C THR A 63 18.72 39.41 -14.18
N CYS A 64 18.16 38.26 -14.53
CA CYS A 64 17.93 37.15 -13.60
C CYS A 64 18.95 36.04 -13.83
N ALA A 65 19.53 35.54 -12.74
CA ALA A 65 20.44 34.40 -12.72
C ALA A 65 19.86 33.29 -11.85
N ASN A 66 20.19 32.03 -12.18
CA ASN A 66 19.64 30.87 -11.49
C ASN A 66 20.24 30.72 -10.08
N CYS A 67 19.41 30.26 -9.15
CA CYS A 67 19.84 29.75 -7.85
C CYS A 67 20.63 28.44 -8.00
N ASP A 68 21.30 28.02 -6.92
CA ASP A 68 21.74 26.62 -6.81
C ASP A 68 20.53 25.68 -6.93
N SER A 69 20.73 24.51 -7.54
CA SER A 69 19.68 23.51 -7.77
C SER A 69 18.95 23.04 -6.51
N LYS A 70 19.54 23.22 -5.32
CA LYS A 70 18.92 22.86 -4.04
C LYS A 70 18.09 24.00 -3.44
N CYS A 71 18.27 25.24 -3.90
CA CYS A 71 17.46 26.37 -3.42
C CYS A 71 16.18 26.51 -4.26
N ALA A 72 15.05 26.74 -3.60
CA ALA A 72 13.83 27.20 -4.26
C ALA A 72 13.86 28.72 -4.48
N THR A 73 14.40 29.47 -3.52
CA THR A 73 14.67 30.91 -3.63
C THR A 73 16.07 31.23 -3.09
N CYS A 74 16.70 32.28 -3.61
CA CYS A 74 18.07 32.66 -3.26
C CYS A 74 18.31 34.18 -3.38
N THR A 75 19.38 34.67 -2.74
CA THR A 75 19.86 36.06 -2.86
C THR A 75 21.03 36.23 -3.82
N GLY A 76 21.62 35.13 -4.27
CA GLY A 76 22.88 35.14 -5.01
C GLY A 76 23.20 33.80 -5.65
N SER A 77 24.36 33.73 -6.29
CA SER A 77 24.89 32.48 -6.86
C SER A 77 25.46 31.56 -5.79
N GLY A 78 25.35 30.26 -6.00
CA GLY A 78 25.99 29.24 -5.18
C GLY A 78 25.11 28.69 -4.06
N ASP A 79 25.61 27.63 -3.43
CA ASP A 79 24.91 26.80 -2.45
C ASP A 79 24.76 27.44 -1.05
N SER A 80 25.38 28.60 -0.82
CA SER A 80 25.36 29.36 0.43
C SER A 80 24.52 30.65 0.37
N ALA A 81 23.79 30.84 -0.72
CA ALA A 81 22.91 31.98 -0.94
C ALA A 81 21.41 31.60 -0.94
N CYS A 82 21.05 30.41 -0.45
CA CYS A 82 19.66 29.96 -0.39
C CYS A 82 18.88 30.73 0.69
N GLN A 83 17.63 31.05 0.38
CA GLN A 83 16.63 31.55 1.33
C GLN A 83 15.59 30.49 1.68
N THR A 84 15.23 29.64 0.71
CA THR A 84 14.35 28.48 0.88
C THR A 84 14.87 27.34 0.04
N CYS A 85 14.52 26.11 0.40
CA CYS A 85 15.01 24.92 -0.25
C CYS A 85 13.97 24.28 -1.16
N ASN A 86 14.43 23.56 -2.17
CA ASN A 86 13.59 22.64 -2.93
C ASN A 86 13.22 21.44 -2.04
N ASN A 87 12.22 20.67 -2.48
CA ASN A 87 11.80 19.46 -1.79
C ASN A 87 12.99 18.53 -1.50
N GLU A 88 12.87 17.75 -0.42
CA GLU A 88 13.91 16.82 0.06
C GLU A 88 15.18 17.50 0.59
N ASN A 89 15.15 18.83 0.76
CA ASN A 89 16.24 19.58 1.36
C ASN A 89 15.76 20.38 2.57
N VAL A 90 16.68 20.60 3.49
CA VAL A 90 16.51 21.43 4.70
C VAL A 90 17.45 22.61 4.65
N LEU A 91 16.97 23.78 5.07
CA LEU A 91 17.77 24.99 5.16
C LEU A 91 18.57 24.98 6.46
N ASN A 92 19.91 24.99 6.34
CA ASN A 92 20.83 25.13 7.46
C ASN A 92 21.64 26.43 7.26
N GLY A 93 21.28 27.47 8.03
CA GLY A 93 21.77 28.82 7.78
C GLY A 93 21.27 29.34 6.42
N SER A 94 22.17 29.48 5.46
CA SER A 94 21.87 29.91 4.08
C SER A 94 22.16 28.83 3.04
N SER A 95 22.37 27.58 3.48
CA SER A 95 22.63 26.44 2.61
C SER A 95 21.55 25.38 2.69
N CYS A 96 21.17 24.82 1.54
CA CYS A 96 20.24 23.71 1.45
C CYS A 96 21.00 22.38 1.39
N THR A 97 20.69 21.49 2.35
CA THR A 97 21.28 20.14 2.43
C THR A 97 20.19 19.08 2.34
N ALA A 98 20.53 17.91 1.78
CA ALA A 98 19.58 16.80 1.67
C ALA A 98 19.08 16.37 3.05
N CYS A 99 17.80 16.04 3.14
CA CYS A 99 17.18 15.59 4.38
C CYS A 99 17.71 14.23 4.83
N THR A 100 17.80 14.04 6.15
CA THR A 100 18.29 12.80 6.78
C THR A 100 17.27 12.29 7.78
N THR A 101 17.33 11.01 8.15
CA THR A 101 16.35 10.37 9.04
C THR A 101 16.36 10.91 10.48
N SER A 102 17.44 11.54 10.93
CA SER A 102 17.66 11.94 12.33
C SER A 102 17.79 13.46 12.53
N GLN A 103 17.34 14.26 11.56
CA GLN A 103 17.37 15.71 11.69
C GLN A 103 16.27 16.23 12.60
N THR A 104 16.53 17.36 13.25
CA THR A 104 15.57 18.05 14.13
C THR A 104 14.86 19.22 13.46
N THR A 105 15.36 19.64 12.29
CA THR A 105 14.78 20.72 11.48
C THR A 105 13.92 20.10 10.38
N ALA A 106 12.73 20.66 10.15
CA ALA A 106 11.79 20.13 9.18
C ALA A 106 12.37 20.17 7.75
N CYS A 107 12.27 19.03 7.07
CA CYS A 107 12.51 18.88 5.65
C CYS A 107 11.48 19.67 4.84
N THR A 108 11.90 20.20 3.70
CA THR A 108 10.96 20.80 2.75
C THR A 108 10.21 19.68 2.02
N CYS A 109 8.90 19.57 2.28
CA CYS A 109 8.02 18.55 1.69
C CYS A 109 6.71 19.20 1.24
N SER A 110 6.77 20.07 0.23
CA SER A 110 5.66 20.89 -0.24
C SER A 110 4.93 21.59 0.92
N ASN A 111 3.74 21.10 1.32
CA ASN A 111 2.93 21.66 2.41
C ASN A 111 2.99 20.85 3.72
N ALA A 112 3.62 19.67 3.70
CA ALA A 112 3.74 18.84 4.89
C ALA A 112 4.70 19.48 5.90
N LYS A 113 4.35 19.38 7.18
CA LYS A 113 5.09 19.98 8.28
C LYS A 113 5.75 18.89 9.11
N ASN A 114 6.81 19.26 9.83
CA ASN A 114 7.47 18.38 10.80
C ASN A 114 8.04 17.08 10.19
N CYS A 115 8.33 17.08 8.89
CA CYS A 115 8.92 15.92 8.23
C CYS A 115 10.42 15.85 8.50
N SER A 116 10.90 14.67 8.87
CA SER A 116 12.32 14.31 8.78
C SER A 116 12.64 13.91 7.35
N LEU A 117 11.78 13.08 6.74
CA LEU A 117 11.81 12.72 5.33
C LEU A 117 10.42 12.85 4.70
N CYS A 118 10.38 13.19 3.42
CA CYS A 118 9.14 13.23 2.64
C CYS A 118 8.72 11.81 2.21
N ASP A 119 7.44 11.65 1.90
CA ASP A 119 6.96 10.51 1.13
C ASP A 119 7.26 10.68 -0.37
N PHE A 120 7.01 9.65 -1.18
CA PHE A 120 7.25 9.70 -2.63
C PHE A 120 6.40 10.73 -3.37
N THR A 121 5.30 11.20 -2.76
CA THR A 121 4.43 12.24 -3.35
C THR A 121 4.86 13.65 -2.97
N MET A 122 5.80 13.81 -2.03
CA MET A 122 6.22 15.07 -1.43
C MET A 122 5.11 15.86 -0.74
N THR A 123 3.97 15.23 -0.44
CA THR A 123 2.82 15.88 0.21
C THR A 123 2.55 15.39 1.61
N LYS A 124 3.25 14.33 2.04
CA LYS A 124 3.21 13.78 3.39
C LYS A 124 4.62 13.50 3.88
N CYS A 125 4.77 13.26 5.18
CA CYS A 125 6.03 12.78 5.74
C CYS A 125 6.06 11.25 5.70
N SER A 126 7.24 10.68 5.41
CA SER A 126 7.52 9.26 5.65
C SER A 126 8.08 9.03 7.06
N ILE A 127 8.80 10.02 7.60
CA ILE A 127 9.36 10.02 8.96
C ILE A 127 9.13 11.40 9.58
N CYS A 128 8.77 11.44 10.86
CA CYS A 128 8.56 12.68 11.61
C CYS A 128 9.80 13.12 12.39
N ILE A 129 9.97 14.42 12.59
CA ILE A 129 10.94 14.98 13.55
C ILE A 129 10.34 15.01 14.96
N ASN A 130 11.18 15.21 15.99
CA ASN A 130 10.83 15.74 17.32
C ASN A 130 9.51 15.20 17.93
N ASP A 131 9.36 13.89 18.03
CA ASP A 131 8.24 13.23 18.73
C ASP A 131 6.84 13.50 18.14
N TYR A 132 6.76 13.90 16.88
CA TYR A 132 5.51 13.93 16.14
C TYR A 132 5.06 12.51 15.71
N ASP A 133 3.75 12.29 15.63
CA ASP A 133 3.10 11.00 15.41
C ASP A 133 3.10 10.59 13.92
N PRO A 134 3.79 9.49 13.54
CA PRO A 134 3.84 9.03 12.15
C PRO A 134 2.61 8.21 11.72
N ILE A 135 1.77 7.76 12.66
CA ILE A 135 0.67 6.81 12.40
C ILE A 135 -0.67 7.53 12.18
N GLY A 136 -0.76 8.81 12.54
CA GLY A 136 -1.96 9.62 12.36
C GLY A 136 -2.48 9.65 10.91
N THR A 137 -3.77 9.98 10.74
CA THR A 137 -4.42 10.13 9.42
C THR A 137 -3.65 11.07 8.49
N THR A 138 -3.05 12.09 9.09
CA THR A 138 -2.00 12.91 8.49
C THR A 138 -0.74 12.73 9.33
N PRO A 139 0.33 12.13 8.78
CA PRO A 139 1.58 11.96 9.51
C PRO A 139 2.16 13.30 9.96
N CYS A 140 2.73 13.30 11.17
CA CYS A 140 3.45 14.41 11.79
C CYS A 140 2.64 15.69 12.07
N GLU A 141 1.31 15.60 12.01
CA GLU A 141 0.42 16.73 12.33
C GLU A 141 0.25 16.91 13.85
N LYS A 142 0.32 15.81 14.61
CA LYS A 142 0.10 15.79 16.07
C LYS A 142 1.31 15.18 16.77
N CYS A 143 1.47 15.50 18.05
CA CYS A 143 2.48 14.88 18.89
C CYS A 143 2.11 13.43 19.24
N GLN A 144 3.13 12.60 19.46
CA GLN A 144 2.96 11.24 19.98
C GLN A 144 2.33 11.26 21.38
N PRO A 145 1.72 10.15 21.83
CA PRO A 145 1.31 10.00 23.22
C PRO A 145 2.45 10.34 24.19
N LYS A 146 2.10 10.93 25.33
CA LYS A 146 3.03 11.53 26.32
C LYS A 146 3.69 12.84 25.90
N PHE A 147 3.30 13.44 24.78
CA PHE A 147 3.75 14.76 24.36
C PHE A 147 2.56 15.67 24.01
N PHE A 148 2.73 16.97 24.22
CA PHE A 148 1.80 18.02 23.78
C PHE A 148 2.52 19.01 22.87
N GLU A 149 1.77 19.68 22.00
CA GLU A 149 2.34 20.73 21.14
C GLU A 149 2.49 22.02 21.94
N ASP A 150 3.75 22.40 22.21
CA ASP A 150 4.09 23.68 22.83
C ASP A 150 4.12 24.78 21.76
N THR A 151 3.07 25.59 21.76
CA THR A 151 2.91 26.75 20.85
C THR A 151 3.61 28.01 21.36
N SER A 152 4.22 27.96 22.55
CA SER A 152 5.08 29.04 23.05
C SER A 152 6.50 28.96 22.48
N ALA A 153 6.93 27.78 22.02
CA ALA A 153 8.17 27.58 21.28
C ALA A 153 8.04 28.08 19.82
N THR A 154 9.11 28.64 19.25
CA THR A 154 9.16 29.01 17.82
C THR A 154 10.39 28.36 17.17
N PRO A 155 10.21 27.39 16.26
CA PRO A 155 8.94 26.79 15.84
C PRO A 155 8.25 25.98 16.97
N ASN A 156 6.95 25.71 16.83
CA ASN A 156 6.22 24.81 17.71
C ASN A 156 6.97 23.48 17.85
N LYS A 157 6.90 22.88 19.03
CA LYS A 157 7.59 21.62 19.31
C LYS A 157 6.73 20.72 20.20
N CYS A 158 6.84 19.41 20.00
CA CYS A 158 6.30 18.45 20.96
C CYS A 158 7.15 18.42 22.24
N THR A 159 6.51 18.70 23.37
CA THR A 159 7.13 18.72 24.70
C THR A 159 6.49 17.63 25.55
N ALA A 160 7.29 16.98 26.39
CA ALA A 160 6.84 15.87 27.22
C ALA A 160 5.75 16.31 28.22
N CYS A 161 4.78 15.44 28.42
CA CYS A 161 3.74 15.57 29.45
C CYS A 161 4.30 15.44 30.87
N PRO A 162 3.56 15.91 31.89
CA PRO A 162 3.88 15.62 33.28
C PRO A 162 4.00 14.12 33.56
N ALA A 163 4.71 13.75 34.63
CA ALA A 163 4.93 12.36 34.99
C ALA A 163 3.61 11.56 35.13
N ASN A 164 3.63 10.32 34.64
CA ASN A 164 2.49 9.38 34.64
C ASN A 164 1.28 9.85 33.81
N CYS A 165 1.47 10.78 32.88
CA CYS A 165 0.43 11.32 32.00
C CYS A 165 0.61 10.83 30.55
N THR A 166 -0.47 10.34 29.94
CA THR A 166 -0.49 9.90 28.52
C THR A 166 -0.96 10.99 27.58
N ILE A 167 -1.86 11.88 28.02
CA ILE A 167 -2.38 13.00 27.24
C ILE A 167 -2.44 14.24 28.14
N CYS A 168 -1.81 15.32 27.71
CA CYS A 168 -1.75 16.59 28.43
C CYS A 168 -2.00 17.76 27.47
N SER A 169 -2.38 18.91 28.02
CA SER A 169 -2.47 20.18 27.28
C SER A 169 -1.30 21.13 27.55
N SER A 170 -0.52 20.84 28.59
CA SER A 170 0.71 21.55 28.95
C SER A 170 1.60 20.64 29.80
N ASP A 171 2.78 21.14 30.15
CA ASP A 171 3.73 20.52 31.09
C ASP A 171 3.19 20.33 32.52
N SER A 172 2.03 20.89 32.82
CA SER A 172 1.42 20.99 34.15
C SER A 172 -0.06 20.57 34.18
N VAL A 173 -0.67 20.34 33.01
CA VAL A 173 -2.09 19.97 32.89
C VAL A 173 -2.24 18.63 32.19
N CYS A 174 -2.42 17.57 32.96
CA CYS A 174 -2.77 16.27 32.45
C CYS A 174 -4.28 16.12 32.24
N THR A 175 -4.68 15.43 31.17
CA THR A 175 -6.08 15.10 30.87
C THR A 175 -6.35 13.60 30.80
N ALA A 176 -5.31 12.78 30.60
CA ALA A 176 -5.39 11.32 30.68
C ALA A 176 -4.11 10.72 31.28
N CYS A 177 -4.28 9.77 32.19
CA CYS A 177 -3.18 9.18 32.94
C CYS A 177 -2.70 7.85 32.35
N GLU A 178 -1.49 7.44 32.73
CA GLU A 178 -1.00 6.09 32.51
C GLU A 178 -1.77 5.06 33.36
N ASP A 179 -1.75 3.81 32.92
CA ASP A 179 -2.41 2.70 33.63
C ASP A 179 -1.92 2.60 35.08
N GLY A 180 -2.85 2.55 36.03
CA GLY A 180 -2.56 2.55 37.47
C GLY A 180 -2.60 3.93 38.11
N PHE A 181 -2.93 4.97 37.35
CA PHE A 181 -3.13 6.32 37.86
C PHE A 181 -4.52 6.82 37.47
N SER A 182 -5.15 7.58 38.37
CA SER A 182 -6.41 8.27 38.10
C SER A 182 -6.20 9.77 38.20
N LEU A 183 -6.84 10.51 37.29
CA LEU A 183 -6.80 11.95 37.24
C LEU A 183 -7.37 12.58 38.51
N GLU A 184 -6.67 13.57 39.06
CA GLU A 184 -7.08 14.38 40.20
C GLU A 184 -6.51 15.78 40.02
N THR A 185 -7.38 16.77 39.79
CA THR A 185 -7.01 18.17 39.59
C THR A 185 -5.82 18.33 38.63
N ASN A 186 -5.98 17.81 37.41
CA ASN A 186 -4.99 17.82 36.34
C ASN A 186 -3.68 17.04 36.59
N ASN A 187 -3.60 16.27 37.69
CA ASN A 187 -2.44 15.44 38.02
C ASN A 187 -2.82 13.96 38.06
N CYS A 188 -1.83 13.11 37.78
CA CYS A 188 -2.01 11.66 37.82
C CYS A 188 -1.58 11.10 39.16
N VAL A 189 -2.55 10.59 39.91
CA VAL A 189 -2.35 10.04 41.26
C VAL A 189 -2.53 8.53 41.22
N ALA A 190 -1.56 7.82 41.80
CA ALA A 190 -1.52 6.36 41.78
C ALA A 190 -2.74 5.74 42.48
N CYS A 191 -3.26 4.66 41.91
CA CYS A 191 -4.25 3.81 42.53
C CYS A 191 -3.63 2.98 43.67
N LYS A 192 -4.40 2.74 44.74
CA LYS A 192 -3.92 1.95 45.89
C LYS A 192 -3.85 0.45 45.59
N GLU A 193 -4.69 -0.05 44.68
CA GLU A 193 -4.65 -1.44 44.24
C GLU A 193 -3.64 -1.59 43.09
N ALA A 194 -2.71 -2.53 43.21
CA ALA A 194 -1.53 -2.63 42.36
C ALA A 194 -1.85 -3.02 40.89
N ASN A 195 -2.88 -3.83 40.68
CA ASN A 195 -3.25 -4.37 39.37
C ASN A 195 -4.39 -3.58 38.69
N CYS A 196 -4.71 -2.42 39.25
CA CYS A 196 -5.77 -1.58 38.78
C CYS A 196 -5.29 -0.70 37.63
N LYS A 197 -6.08 -0.62 36.55
CA LYS A 197 -5.85 0.28 35.42
C LYS A 197 -6.41 1.68 35.71
N THR A 198 -7.66 1.76 36.15
CA THR A 198 -8.30 3.01 36.60
C THR A 198 -9.03 2.77 37.91
N CYS A 199 -8.96 3.72 38.83
CA CYS A 199 -9.62 3.65 40.13
C CYS A 199 -10.56 4.84 40.38
N SER A 200 -11.42 4.71 41.39
CA SER A 200 -12.31 5.75 41.89
C SER A 200 -11.57 7.02 42.31
N ALA A 201 -12.31 8.11 42.55
CA ALA A 201 -11.75 9.36 43.05
C ALA A 201 -10.96 9.18 44.37
N SER A 202 -11.42 8.29 45.26
CA SER A 202 -10.77 7.92 46.53
C SER A 202 -9.54 7.02 46.39
N LYS A 203 -9.23 6.57 45.16
CA LYS A 203 -8.09 5.71 44.76
C LYS A 203 -8.06 4.31 45.40
N ASP A 204 -9.05 3.96 46.20
CA ASP A 204 -9.13 2.70 46.96
C ASP A 204 -9.98 1.62 46.28
N LYS A 205 -10.80 1.99 45.29
CA LYS A 205 -11.66 1.06 44.55
C LYS A 205 -11.25 1.02 43.09
N CYS A 206 -11.03 -0.18 42.57
CA CYS A 206 -10.70 -0.32 41.16
C CYS A 206 -11.97 -0.29 40.29
N THR A 207 -11.90 0.43 39.17
CA THR A 207 -12.98 0.56 38.17
C THR A 207 -12.65 -0.08 36.84
N ALA A 208 -11.36 -0.37 36.56
CA ALA A 208 -10.92 -1.19 35.45
C ALA A 208 -9.59 -1.85 35.80
N CYS A 209 -9.39 -3.10 35.42
CA CYS A 209 -8.15 -3.85 35.70
C CYS A 209 -7.13 -3.71 34.57
N LYS A 210 -5.84 -3.83 34.91
CA LYS A 210 -4.77 -3.97 33.92
C LYS A 210 -4.98 -5.24 33.09
N THR A 211 -4.46 -5.26 31.86
CA THR A 211 -4.50 -6.46 31.00
C THR A 211 -3.93 -7.68 31.74
N GLY A 212 -4.59 -8.84 31.59
CA GLY A 212 -4.25 -10.07 32.33
C GLY A 212 -4.92 -10.19 33.70
N PHE A 213 -5.80 -9.26 34.07
CA PHE A 213 -6.56 -9.30 35.32
C PHE A 213 -8.05 -9.10 35.06
N ILE A 214 -8.88 -9.74 35.90
CA ILE A 214 -10.34 -9.60 35.91
C ILE A 214 -10.80 -8.91 37.21
N MET A 215 -11.85 -8.10 37.08
CA MET A 215 -12.45 -7.40 38.21
C MET A 215 -13.34 -8.35 39.02
N GLU A 216 -13.03 -8.50 40.30
CA GLU A 216 -13.85 -9.24 41.25
C GLU A 216 -13.89 -8.45 42.57
N ASN A 217 -15.09 -8.06 43.01
CA ASN A 217 -15.30 -7.25 44.21
C ASN A 217 -14.44 -5.96 44.28
N GLN A 218 -14.36 -5.22 43.17
CA GLN A 218 -13.55 -3.98 43.04
C GLN A 218 -12.03 -4.18 43.24
N LYS A 219 -11.57 -5.43 43.18
CA LYS A 219 -10.15 -5.81 43.14
C LYS A 219 -9.84 -6.49 41.82
N CYS A 220 -8.58 -6.45 41.42
CA CYS A 220 -8.12 -7.07 40.20
C CYS A 220 -7.38 -8.37 40.52
N LEU A 221 -7.95 -9.48 40.08
CA LEU A 221 -7.36 -10.81 40.25
C LEU A 221 -6.77 -11.29 38.93
N ALA A 222 -5.65 -11.98 39.01
CA ALA A 222 -4.98 -12.49 37.82
C ALA A 222 -5.87 -13.49 37.07
N CYS A 223 -5.86 -13.38 35.75
CA CYS A 223 -6.33 -14.43 34.85
C CYS A 223 -5.45 -15.69 34.99
N PRO A 224 -5.90 -16.84 34.45
CA PRO A 224 -5.06 -18.04 34.33
C PRO A 224 -3.69 -17.72 33.71
N SER A 225 -2.65 -18.47 34.08
CA SER A 225 -1.25 -18.14 33.73
C SER A 225 -1.00 -17.96 32.24
N ASP A 226 -1.77 -18.66 31.41
CA ASP A 226 -1.59 -18.76 29.97
C ASP A 226 -2.55 -17.83 29.20
N CYS A 227 -3.35 -17.07 29.95
CA CYS A 227 -4.40 -16.20 29.45
C CYS A 227 -3.98 -14.73 29.52
N ALA A 228 -4.07 -14.03 28.39
CA ALA A 228 -3.83 -12.58 28.30
C ALA A 228 -5.08 -11.77 28.67
N ASN A 229 -6.28 -12.31 28.42
CA ASN A 229 -7.55 -11.68 28.78
C ASN A 229 -8.61 -12.74 29.11
N CYS A 230 -9.17 -12.70 30.32
CA CYS A 230 -10.25 -13.56 30.81
C CYS A 230 -11.53 -12.78 31.11
N GLU A 231 -11.78 -11.67 30.42
CA GLU A 231 -12.94 -10.81 30.65
C GLU A 231 -14.28 -11.57 30.62
N GLY A 232 -15.13 -11.28 31.60
CA GLY A 232 -16.44 -11.90 31.81
C GLY A 232 -16.41 -13.10 32.77
N ASP A 233 -15.38 -13.94 32.72
CA ASP A 233 -15.26 -15.15 33.54
C ASP A 233 -13.80 -15.55 33.76
N LYS A 234 -13.38 -15.59 35.03
CA LYS A 234 -12.02 -15.94 35.44
C LYS A 234 -11.57 -17.34 34.99
N THR A 235 -12.51 -18.25 34.76
CA THR A 235 -12.24 -19.62 34.31
C THR A 235 -12.14 -19.75 32.80
N THR A 236 -12.65 -18.76 32.06
CA THR A 236 -12.71 -18.77 30.59
C THR A 236 -11.81 -17.69 30.01
N CYS A 237 -10.77 -18.10 29.30
CA CYS A 237 -9.92 -17.20 28.55
C CYS A 237 -10.60 -16.72 27.26
N LYS A 238 -10.44 -15.43 26.95
CA LYS A 238 -10.87 -14.80 25.70
C LYS A 238 -9.70 -14.57 24.74
N ILE A 239 -8.51 -14.31 25.27
CA ILE A 239 -7.29 -14.10 24.49
C ILE A 239 -6.13 -14.81 25.18
N CYS A 240 -5.50 -15.75 24.50
CA CYS A 240 -4.32 -16.45 25.01
C CYS A 240 -3.07 -15.58 24.92
N LYS A 241 -2.08 -15.85 25.78
CA LYS A 241 -0.76 -15.26 25.64
C LYS A 241 -0.05 -15.79 24.40
N ASP A 242 0.96 -15.05 23.92
CA ASP A 242 1.80 -15.53 22.82
C ASP A 242 2.40 -16.91 23.14
N GLY A 243 2.42 -17.81 22.16
CA GLY A 243 2.86 -19.20 22.31
C GLY A 243 1.76 -20.16 22.79
N PHE A 244 0.51 -19.71 22.87
CA PHE A 244 -0.65 -20.53 23.23
C PHE A 244 -1.77 -20.41 22.18
N LEU A 245 -2.59 -21.45 22.11
CA LEU A 245 -3.77 -21.52 21.27
C LEU A 245 -5.04 -21.63 22.13
N MET A 246 -6.14 -21.08 21.62
CA MET A 246 -7.44 -21.11 22.31
C MET A 246 -8.20 -22.38 21.97
N GLN A 247 -8.54 -23.19 22.97
CA GLN A 247 -9.41 -24.37 22.85
C GLN A 247 -10.50 -24.29 23.92
N ASP A 248 -11.74 -24.07 23.50
CA ASP A 248 -12.92 -24.05 24.38
C ASP A 248 -12.76 -23.13 25.62
N GLY A 249 -12.16 -21.96 25.42
CA GLY A 249 -11.91 -21.01 26.51
C GLY A 249 -10.70 -21.32 27.38
N THR A 250 -9.90 -22.34 27.04
CA THR A 250 -8.64 -22.67 27.70
C THR A 250 -7.47 -22.42 26.76
N CYS A 251 -6.33 -22.00 27.31
CA CYS A 251 -5.12 -21.77 26.52
C CYS A 251 -4.17 -22.96 26.62
N THR A 252 -3.95 -23.62 25.50
CA THR A 252 -3.04 -24.76 25.40
C THR A 252 -1.75 -24.32 24.74
N LYS A 253 -0.60 -24.76 25.27
CA LYS A 253 0.71 -24.41 24.74
C LYS A 253 0.85 -24.92 23.30
N CYS A 254 1.29 -24.05 22.40
CA CYS A 254 1.48 -24.44 21.01
C CYS A 254 2.59 -25.50 20.86
N ASP A 255 2.30 -26.54 20.10
CA ASP A 255 3.22 -27.57 19.69
C ASP A 255 3.20 -27.73 18.15
N GLY A 256 4.25 -28.32 17.60
CA GLY A 256 4.42 -28.43 16.14
C GLY A 256 3.47 -29.43 15.46
N ASN A 257 2.65 -30.17 16.21
CA ASN A 257 1.72 -31.17 15.66
C ASN A 257 0.30 -30.61 15.45
N MET A 258 0.09 -29.33 15.76
CA MET A 258 -1.21 -28.70 15.63
C MET A 258 -1.51 -28.28 14.18
N THR A 259 -2.79 -28.24 13.83
CA THR A 259 -3.26 -27.73 12.53
C THR A 259 -3.92 -26.35 12.64
N GLU A 260 -4.07 -25.86 13.88
CA GLU A 260 -4.75 -24.61 14.20
C GLU A 260 -3.76 -23.46 14.42
N LYS A 261 -4.26 -22.24 14.29
CA LYS A 261 -3.46 -21.02 14.40
C LYS A 261 -3.07 -20.75 15.87
N CYS A 262 -1.77 -20.77 16.13
CA CYS A 262 -1.16 -20.30 17.38
C CYS A 262 -1.20 -18.76 17.47
N THR A 263 -1.28 -18.21 18.69
CA THR A 263 -1.16 -16.76 18.93
C THR A 263 0.31 -16.39 19.02
N CYS A 264 0.82 -15.58 18.09
CA CYS A 264 2.22 -15.11 18.05
C CYS A 264 2.28 -13.61 17.73
N GLY A 265 1.76 -12.75 18.61
CA GLY A 265 1.56 -11.33 18.31
C GLY A 265 0.64 -11.14 17.09
N ASP A 266 1.05 -10.28 16.16
CA ASP A 266 0.32 -10.02 14.91
C ASP A 266 0.64 -11.03 13.79
N ALA A 267 1.58 -11.97 14.03
CA ALA A 267 1.93 -12.97 13.03
C ALA A 267 0.76 -13.93 12.75
N VAL A 268 0.59 -14.29 11.49
CA VAL A 268 -0.52 -15.11 11.00
C VAL A 268 -0.04 -16.49 10.56
N ASN A 269 -0.95 -17.46 10.60
CA ASN A 269 -0.75 -18.83 10.12
C ASN A 269 0.44 -19.56 10.79
N CYS A 270 0.75 -19.23 12.05
CA CYS A 270 1.76 -19.93 12.83
C CYS A 270 1.18 -21.17 13.51
N VAL A 271 1.93 -22.29 13.53
CA VAL A 271 1.64 -23.42 14.42
C VAL A 271 2.44 -23.35 15.72
N THR A 272 3.63 -22.75 15.67
CA THR A 272 4.46 -22.43 16.86
C THR A 272 5.01 -21.01 16.75
N CYS A 273 5.43 -20.41 17.87
CA CYS A 273 6.18 -19.15 17.86
C CYS A 273 7.69 -19.38 17.99
N SER A 274 8.49 -18.45 17.48
CA SER A 274 9.95 -18.52 17.50
C SER A 274 10.48 -18.37 18.93
N ARG A 275 11.47 -19.20 19.33
CA ARG A 275 12.04 -19.16 20.69
C ARG A 275 12.74 -17.85 21.06
N GLY A 276 13.21 -17.09 20.06
CA GLY A 276 13.89 -15.80 20.25
C GLY A 276 12.97 -14.57 20.15
N ASP A 277 11.75 -14.75 19.64
CA ASP A 277 10.75 -13.69 19.51
C ASP A 277 9.36 -14.34 19.40
N SER A 278 8.55 -14.20 20.44
CA SER A 278 7.21 -14.79 20.50
C SER A 278 6.22 -14.16 19.51
N LYS A 279 6.58 -13.04 18.87
CA LYS A 279 5.76 -12.32 17.88
C LYS A 279 6.01 -12.78 16.45
N VAL A 280 6.81 -13.83 16.28
CA VAL A 280 7.25 -14.36 15.00
C VAL A 280 6.93 -15.85 14.91
N CYS A 281 6.50 -16.34 13.75
CA CYS A 281 6.25 -17.77 13.59
C CYS A 281 7.56 -18.59 13.73
N GLY A 282 7.50 -19.61 14.57
CA GLY A 282 8.50 -20.69 14.63
C GLY A 282 8.31 -21.60 13.44
N ASP A 283 7.13 -22.19 13.33
CA ASP A 283 6.69 -23.07 12.25
C ASP A 283 5.33 -22.60 11.70
N CYS A 284 5.04 -22.93 10.44
CA CYS A 284 3.81 -22.55 9.76
C CYS A 284 2.76 -23.65 9.85
N ILE A 285 1.48 -23.26 9.87
CA ILE A 285 0.39 -24.24 9.69
C ILE A 285 0.50 -24.91 8.30
N PRO A 286 -0.03 -26.14 8.12
CA PRO A 286 0.03 -26.85 6.85
C PRO A 286 -0.49 -26.02 5.68
N GLY A 287 0.22 -26.07 4.54
CA GLY A 287 -0.10 -25.29 3.35
C GLY A 287 0.65 -23.96 3.24
N TYR A 288 1.33 -23.52 4.30
CA TYR A 288 2.08 -22.25 4.32
C TYR A 288 3.58 -22.44 4.55
N ASN A 289 4.36 -21.54 3.94
CA ASN A 289 5.79 -21.32 4.11
C ASN A 289 6.03 -19.92 4.70
N LYS A 290 7.22 -19.74 5.29
CA LYS A 290 7.66 -18.43 5.79
C LYS A 290 7.87 -17.45 4.64
N GLY A 291 7.27 -16.27 4.76
CA GLY A 291 7.50 -15.11 3.91
C GLY A 291 8.43 -14.08 4.55
N THR A 292 8.22 -12.81 4.21
CA THR A 292 8.97 -11.68 4.77
C THR A 292 8.68 -11.53 6.27
N GLU A 293 9.70 -11.11 7.03
CA GLU A 293 9.62 -10.92 8.49
C GLU A 293 9.21 -12.18 9.27
N ARG A 294 9.44 -13.38 8.68
CA ARG A 294 9.19 -14.69 9.32
C ARG A 294 7.70 -14.91 9.68
N THR A 295 6.79 -14.27 8.94
CA THR A 295 5.34 -14.57 8.93
C THR A 295 5.02 -15.72 7.97
N CYS A 296 3.92 -16.46 8.19
CA CYS A 296 3.55 -17.59 7.32
C CYS A 296 2.52 -17.15 6.26
N THR A 297 3.03 -16.58 5.17
CA THR A 297 2.19 -15.93 4.14
C THR A 297 2.41 -16.47 2.74
N ILE A 298 3.42 -17.31 2.51
CA ILE A 298 3.68 -17.92 1.21
C ILE A 298 2.98 -19.28 1.17
N CYS A 299 2.38 -19.66 0.04
CA CYS A 299 1.84 -21.01 -0.10
C CYS A 299 2.94 -22.01 -0.44
N ILE A 300 2.89 -23.21 0.12
CA ILE A 300 3.79 -24.30 -0.30
C ILE A 300 3.37 -24.83 -1.68
N ASP A 301 4.24 -25.61 -2.32
CA ASP A 301 3.91 -26.28 -3.59
C ASP A 301 2.65 -27.15 -3.44
N GLY A 302 1.78 -27.12 -4.45
CA GLY A 302 0.47 -27.77 -4.41
C GLY A 302 -0.61 -26.97 -3.66
N TYR A 303 -0.33 -25.72 -3.26
CA TYR A 303 -1.31 -24.78 -2.72
C TYR A 303 -1.31 -23.46 -3.50
N LEU A 304 -2.50 -22.91 -3.72
CA LEU A 304 -2.73 -21.63 -4.40
C LEU A 304 -3.31 -20.60 -3.44
N MET A 305 -2.77 -19.39 -3.46
CA MET A 305 -3.32 -18.27 -2.71
C MET A 305 -4.65 -17.81 -3.32
N VAL A 306 -5.74 -17.95 -2.57
CA VAL A 306 -7.07 -17.47 -2.97
C VAL A 306 -7.57 -16.51 -1.90
N GLY A 307 -7.55 -15.21 -2.22
CA GLY A 307 -7.72 -14.15 -1.24
C GLY A 307 -6.48 -14.06 -0.34
N MET A 308 -6.63 -14.38 0.95
CA MET A 308 -5.53 -14.44 1.92
C MET A 308 -5.32 -15.85 2.51
N VAL A 309 -5.81 -16.88 1.81
CA VAL A 309 -5.75 -18.27 2.27
C VAL A 309 -5.08 -19.14 1.22
N CYS A 310 -4.10 -19.94 1.64
CA CYS A 310 -3.52 -20.99 0.81
C CYS A 310 -4.48 -22.17 0.73
N LYS A 311 -5.08 -22.36 -0.44
CA LYS A 311 -5.99 -23.48 -0.74
C LYS A 311 -5.25 -24.56 -1.50
N LYS A 312 -5.38 -25.80 -1.07
CA LYS A 312 -4.79 -26.95 -1.76
C LYS A 312 -5.32 -27.03 -3.19
N CYS A 313 -4.44 -27.33 -4.14
CA CYS A 313 -4.85 -27.69 -5.50
C CYS A 313 -5.71 -28.97 -5.47
N SER A 314 -6.49 -29.17 -6.52
CA SER A 314 -7.30 -30.37 -6.73
C SER A 314 -6.42 -31.61 -6.64
N GLU A 315 -6.96 -32.72 -6.16
CA GLU A 315 -6.18 -33.91 -5.79
C GLU A 315 -5.35 -34.49 -6.93
N LYS A 316 -5.68 -34.19 -8.20
CA LYS A 316 -4.96 -34.68 -9.39
C LYS A 316 -3.87 -33.73 -9.88
N CYS A 317 -3.89 -32.49 -9.40
CA CYS A 317 -2.88 -31.48 -9.72
C CYS A 317 -1.71 -31.62 -8.74
N GLU A 318 -0.50 -31.65 -9.26
CA GLU A 318 0.70 -31.49 -8.42
C GLU A 318 0.91 -29.99 -8.10
N THR A 319 0.70 -29.11 -9.08
CA THR A 319 0.74 -27.64 -8.89
C THR A 319 -0.42 -26.95 -9.61
N CYS A 320 -0.79 -25.74 -9.17
CA CYS A 320 -1.83 -24.91 -9.78
C CYS A 320 -1.58 -23.42 -9.52
N SER A 321 -1.76 -22.55 -10.53
CA SER A 321 -1.55 -21.10 -10.40
C SER A 321 -2.74 -20.23 -10.81
N LYS A 322 -3.67 -20.77 -11.60
CA LYS A 322 -4.82 -20.01 -12.14
C LYS A 322 -6.13 -20.29 -11.42
N GLY A 323 -6.22 -21.41 -10.72
CA GLY A 323 -7.37 -21.84 -9.94
C GLY A 323 -7.06 -23.17 -9.29
N VAL A 324 -7.73 -23.50 -8.18
CA VAL A 324 -7.46 -24.74 -7.44
C VAL A 324 -7.72 -26.00 -8.28
N ASP A 325 -8.65 -25.93 -9.23
CA ASP A 325 -8.97 -27.03 -10.16
C ASP A 325 -8.31 -26.89 -11.54
N LEU A 326 -7.43 -25.90 -11.71
CA LEU A 326 -6.71 -25.62 -12.95
C LEU A 326 -5.23 -26.00 -12.76
N CYS A 327 -4.88 -27.21 -13.17
CA CYS A 327 -3.56 -27.77 -12.93
C CYS A 327 -2.50 -27.12 -13.83
N ASP A 328 -1.33 -26.84 -13.27
CA ASP A 328 -0.14 -26.46 -14.03
C ASP A 328 0.73 -27.70 -14.33
N THR A 329 0.81 -28.60 -13.36
CA THR A 329 1.40 -29.94 -13.50
C THR A 329 0.48 -31.02 -12.90
N CYS A 330 0.60 -32.25 -13.41
CA CYS A 330 -0.18 -33.39 -12.95
C CYS A 330 0.65 -34.28 -12.04
N MET A 331 0.00 -34.90 -11.04
CA MET A 331 0.66 -35.93 -10.24
C MET A 331 1.02 -37.15 -11.08
N THR A 332 2.00 -37.93 -10.63
CA THR A 332 2.37 -39.23 -11.24
C THR A 332 1.14 -40.13 -11.40
N GLY A 333 0.98 -40.73 -12.58
CA GLY A 333 -0.19 -41.53 -12.94
C GLY A 333 -1.32 -40.73 -13.58
N TYR A 334 -1.11 -39.43 -13.83
CA TYR A 334 -2.05 -38.55 -14.51
C TYR A 334 -1.36 -37.74 -15.62
N GLN A 335 -2.11 -37.45 -16.69
CA GLN A 335 -1.69 -36.65 -17.83
C GLN A 335 -2.57 -35.40 -18.00
N MET A 336 -1.96 -34.33 -18.51
CA MET A 336 -2.64 -33.06 -18.74
C MET A 336 -3.65 -33.17 -19.89
N THR A 337 -4.82 -32.56 -19.71
CA THR A 337 -5.83 -32.42 -20.76
C THR A 337 -5.87 -30.99 -21.30
N ILE A 338 -6.46 -30.80 -22.49
CA ILE A 338 -6.70 -29.47 -23.08
C ILE A 338 -7.55 -28.54 -22.19
N ASN A 339 -8.25 -29.09 -21.19
CA ASN A 339 -9.10 -28.32 -20.27
C ASN A 339 -8.35 -27.80 -19.04
N GLN A 340 -7.02 -27.93 -18.98
CA GLN A 340 -6.19 -27.62 -17.81
C GLN A 340 -6.58 -28.45 -16.58
N THR A 341 -6.96 -29.70 -16.80
CA THR A 341 -7.23 -30.68 -15.74
C THR A 341 -6.42 -31.94 -16.01
N CYS A 342 -6.14 -32.70 -14.95
CA CYS A 342 -5.40 -33.94 -15.04
C CYS A 342 -6.33 -35.16 -15.13
N GLN A 343 -6.15 -35.98 -16.16
CA GLN A 343 -6.84 -37.25 -16.36
C GLN A 343 -5.90 -38.40 -16.00
N ALA A 344 -6.43 -39.50 -15.46
CA ALA A 344 -5.61 -40.68 -15.18
C ALA A 344 -4.93 -41.19 -16.46
N ASP A 345 -3.74 -41.77 -16.28
CA ASP A 345 -3.03 -42.41 -17.38
C ASP A 345 -3.83 -43.58 -17.96
N CYS A 346 -3.64 -43.80 -19.25
CA CYS A 346 -4.39 -44.80 -19.99
C CYS A 346 -4.01 -46.23 -19.60
N ASN A 347 -5.02 -47.10 -19.51
CA ASN A 347 -4.84 -48.53 -19.34
C ASN A 347 -5.70 -49.29 -20.36
N PRO A 348 -5.10 -49.93 -21.40
CA PRO A 348 -3.65 -50.12 -21.61
C PRO A 348 -2.93 -48.82 -22.03
N VAL A 349 -1.60 -48.81 -21.91
CA VAL A 349 -0.75 -47.70 -22.35
C VAL A 349 -0.93 -47.47 -23.86
N GLN A 350 -0.98 -46.20 -24.27
CA GLN A 350 -1.16 -45.81 -25.67
C GLN A 350 -0.01 -46.30 -26.55
N THR A 351 -0.33 -46.78 -27.76
CA THR A 351 0.63 -47.01 -28.84
C THR A 351 0.57 -45.88 -29.88
N ASP A 352 1.53 -45.82 -30.80
CA ASP A 352 1.60 -44.72 -31.76
C ASP A 352 0.34 -44.62 -32.65
N GLY A 353 -0.29 -43.45 -32.61
CA GLY A 353 -1.59 -43.17 -33.23
C GLY A 353 -2.79 -43.34 -32.30
N GLN A 354 -2.57 -43.50 -30.99
CA GLN A 354 -3.63 -43.53 -29.99
C GLN A 354 -3.54 -42.37 -29.00
N ALA A 355 -4.71 -41.91 -28.53
CA ALA A 355 -4.88 -40.89 -27.51
C ALA A 355 -5.72 -41.42 -26.33
N CYS A 356 -5.69 -40.72 -25.20
CA CYS A 356 -6.35 -41.16 -23.97
C CYS A 356 -7.67 -40.42 -23.75
N VAL A 357 -8.76 -41.17 -23.59
CA VAL A 357 -10.08 -40.62 -23.27
C VAL A 357 -10.65 -41.38 -22.08
N GLY A 358 -10.80 -40.70 -20.95
CA GLY A 358 -11.06 -41.35 -19.68
C GLY A 358 -9.87 -42.21 -19.24
N THR A 359 -10.08 -43.52 -19.09
CA THR A 359 -9.00 -44.48 -18.81
C THR A 359 -8.67 -45.37 -20.01
N GLY A 360 -9.40 -45.23 -21.12
CA GLY A 360 -9.28 -46.08 -22.30
C GLY A 360 -8.53 -45.41 -23.46
N THR A 361 -8.00 -46.24 -24.35
CA THR A 361 -7.33 -45.79 -25.58
C THR A 361 -8.32 -45.63 -26.74
N THR A 362 -8.13 -44.58 -27.53
CA THR A 362 -8.87 -44.35 -28.77
C THR A 362 -7.92 -43.96 -29.90
N ALA A 363 -8.35 -44.10 -31.14
CA ALA A 363 -7.59 -43.61 -32.28
C ALA A 363 -7.49 -42.07 -32.24
N CYS A 364 -6.34 -41.53 -32.61
CA CYS A 364 -6.14 -40.09 -32.63
C CYS A 364 -7.04 -39.37 -33.65
N GLY A 365 -7.38 -38.12 -33.37
CA GLY A 365 -8.34 -37.31 -34.13
C GLY A 365 -9.80 -37.57 -33.77
N ASN A 366 -10.08 -38.34 -32.71
CA ASN A 366 -11.43 -38.56 -32.22
C ASN A 366 -12.01 -37.29 -31.57
N GLU A 367 -13.31 -37.04 -31.73
CA GLU A 367 -13.98 -35.85 -31.18
C GLU A 367 -13.89 -35.75 -29.64
N ALA A 368 -13.81 -36.88 -28.93
CA ALA A 368 -13.65 -36.92 -27.48
C ALA A 368 -12.20 -36.81 -27.01
N GLN A 369 -11.23 -36.69 -27.92
CA GLN A 369 -9.81 -36.59 -27.58
C GLN A 369 -9.51 -35.27 -26.87
N ILE A 370 -9.07 -35.38 -25.62
CA ILE A 370 -8.67 -34.23 -24.79
C ILE A 370 -7.23 -34.31 -24.30
N THR A 371 -6.48 -35.35 -24.68
CA THR A 371 -5.07 -35.57 -24.32
C THR A 371 -4.21 -35.69 -25.58
N GLU A 372 -2.89 -35.61 -25.43
CA GLU A 372 -1.98 -35.75 -26.57
C GLU A 372 -2.07 -37.13 -27.23
N CYS A 373 -2.02 -37.12 -28.55
CA CYS A 373 -1.82 -38.32 -29.35
C CYS A 373 -0.38 -38.81 -29.18
N LYS A 374 -0.20 -40.10 -28.90
CA LYS A 374 1.13 -40.71 -28.87
C LYS A 374 1.67 -40.80 -30.30
N CYS A 375 2.71 -40.02 -30.59
CA CYS A 375 3.41 -40.00 -31.89
C CYS A 375 4.92 -40.08 -31.66
N THR A 376 5.42 -41.23 -31.19
CA THR A 376 6.78 -41.40 -30.67
C THR A 376 7.08 -40.36 -29.57
N ASP A 377 7.96 -39.39 -29.83
CA ASP A 377 8.35 -38.33 -28.89
C ASP A 377 7.73 -36.96 -29.22
N ALA A 378 6.95 -36.85 -30.31
CA ALA A 378 6.26 -35.61 -30.64
C ALA A 378 5.17 -35.30 -29.61
N LYS A 379 5.14 -34.04 -29.17
CA LYS A 379 4.26 -33.55 -28.09
C LYS A 379 3.11 -32.71 -28.63
N ASN A 380 2.03 -32.69 -27.87
CA ASN A 380 0.85 -31.84 -28.13
C ASN A 380 0.16 -32.13 -29.48
N CYS A 381 0.37 -33.31 -30.05
CA CYS A 381 -0.26 -33.71 -31.30
C CYS A 381 -1.74 -34.07 -31.08
N LEU A 382 -2.62 -33.63 -31.98
CA LEU A 382 -3.99 -34.15 -32.08
C LEU A 382 -4.01 -35.42 -32.94
N THR A 383 -3.26 -35.42 -34.05
CA THR A 383 -3.05 -36.60 -34.91
C THR A 383 -1.56 -36.78 -35.21
N CYS A 384 -1.15 -37.99 -35.57
CA CYS A 384 0.20 -38.24 -36.08
C CYS A 384 0.27 -38.06 -37.60
N GLY A 385 1.46 -37.69 -38.09
CA GLY A 385 1.79 -37.75 -39.51
C GLY A 385 1.87 -39.19 -40.01
N THR A 386 2.09 -39.35 -41.32
CA THR A 386 2.16 -40.67 -41.98
C THR A 386 3.28 -41.57 -41.43
N ASP A 387 4.39 -40.97 -40.98
CA ASP A 387 5.53 -41.67 -40.39
C ASP A 387 5.37 -41.96 -38.88
N LYS A 388 4.28 -41.48 -38.27
CA LYS A 388 3.98 -41.52 -36.83
C LYS A 388 5.03 -40.88 -35.90
N ALA A 389 6.09 -40.31 -36.46
CA ALA A 389 7.18 -39.69 -35.71
C ALA A 389 6.96 -38.18 -35.47
N LYS A 390 6.06 -37.57 -36.24
CA LYS A 390 5.73 -36.14 -36.18
C LYS A 390 4.23 -35.92 -36.00
N CYS A 391 3.84 -34.70 -35.63
CA CYS A 391 2.42 -34.35 -35.59
C CYS A 391 1.87 -34.22 -37.02
N GLY A 392 0.66 -34.72 -37.23
CA GLY A 392 -0.18 -34.46 -38.41
C GLY A 392 -1.08 -33.24 -38.21
N SER A 393 -1.49 -32.99 -36.96
CA SER A 393 -2.21 -31.78 -36.52
C SER A 393 -1.98 -31.56 -35.01
N CYS A 394 -2.27 -30.37 -34.52
CA CYS A 394 -2.08 -30.01 -33.11
C CYS A 394 -3.36 -30.08 -32.28
N LEU A 395 -3.19 -30.34 -30.98
CA LEU A 395 -4.25 -30.07 -30.01
C LEU A 395 -4.64 -28.59 -30.04
N GLN A 396 -5.87 -28.32 -29.62
CA GLN A 396 -6.42 -26.97 -29.56
C GLN A 396 -5.50 -26.02 -28.77
N GLY A 397 -5.26 -24.82 -29.28
CA GLY A 397 -4.42 -23.81 -28.64
C GLY A 397 -2.95 -23.81 -29.10
N TYR A 398 -2.52 -24.74 -29.95
CA TYR A 398 -1.16 -24.81 -30.50
C TYR A 398 -1.13 -24.51 -32.00
N LYS A 399 -0.09 -23.81 -32.43
CA LYS A 399 0.21 -23.58 -33.85
C LYS A 399 0.86 -24.83 -34.45
N PHE A 400 0.38 -25.22 -35.62
CA PHE A 400 0.99 -26.29 -36.41
C PHE A 400 2.03 -25.72 -37.37
N GLU A 401 3.31 -25.95 -37.06
CA GLU A 401 4.43 -25.42 -37.83
C GLU A 401 5.46 -26.53 -38.06
N SER A 402 5.83 -26.77 -39.32
CA SER A 402 6.86 -27.77 -39.68
C SER A 402 6.63 -29.16 -39.05
N ASN A 403 5.38 -29.63 -39.03
CA ASN A 403 4.96 -30.90 -38.43
C ASN A 403 5.18 -30.99 -36.90
N ALA A 404 5.19 -29.86 -36.19
CA ALA A 404 5.35 -29.80 -34.74
C ALA A 404 4.36 -28.82 -34.07
N CYS A 405 4.09 -29.05 -32.78
CA CYS A 405 3.12 -28.31 -31.96
C CYS A 405 3.81 -27.72 -30.72
N LYS A 406 4.66 -26.72 -30.92
CA LYS A 406 5.55 -26.17 -29.87
C LYS A 406 5.15 -24.79 -29.37
N THR A 407 4.44 -24.01 -30.17
CA THR A 407 4.09 -22.62 -29.91
C THR A 407 2.59 -22.49 -29.74
N CYS A 408 2.16 -21.60 -28.85
CA CYS A 408 0.74 -21.33 -28.62
C CYS A 408 0.17 -20.44 -29.74
N GLU A 409 -1.11 -20.61 -30.02
CA GLU A 409 -1.88 -19.67 -30.86
C GLU A 409 -1.97 -18.28 -30.20
N ASP A 410 -2.24 -17.25 -31.00
CA ASP A 410 -2.32 -15.89 -30.50
C ASP A 410 -3.54 -15.74 -29.57
N GLY A 411 -3.33 -15.13 -28.38
CA GLY A 411 -4.38 -14.98 -27.37
C GLY A 411 -4.61 -16.19 -26.46
N VAL A 412 -3.80 -17.25 -26.60
CA VAL A 412 -3.82 -18.45 -25.74
C VAL A 412 -2.83 -18.30 -24.58
N VAL A 413 -3.16 -18.86 -23.41
CA VAL A 413 -2.32 -18.75 -22.20
C VAL A 413 -1.32 -19.92 -22.17
N LYS A 414 -0.02 -19.60 -22.11
CA LYS A 414 1.04 -20.59 -21.91
C LYS A 414 1.29 -20.84 -20.42
N ILE A 415 1.25 -22.10 -19.99
CA ILE A 415 1.58 -22.54 -18.63
C ILE A 415 2.51 -23.74 -18.73
N GLY A 416 3.77 -23.58 -18.31
CA GLY A 416 4.81 -24.57 -18.57
C GLY A 416 4.94 -24.85 -20.08
N ASP A 417 4.81 -26.11 -20.47
CA ASP A 417 4.82 -26.55 -21.86
C ASP A 417 3.43 -26.57 -22.51
N PHE A 418 2.38 -26.21 -21.76
CA PHE A 418 0.99 -26.30 -22.19
C PHE A 418 0.41 -24.99 -22.70
N CYS A 419 -0.46 -25.05 -23.71
CA CYS A 419 -1.21 -23.92 -24.26
C CYS A 419 -2.71 -24.10 -23.98
N PHE A 420 -3.29 -23.27 -23.11
CA PHE A 420 -4.69 -23.35 -22.70
C PHE A 420 -5.50 -22.17 -23.21
N ILE A 421 -6.64 -22.47 -23.83
CA ILE A 421 -7.56 -21.45 -24.32
C ILE A 421 -8.28 -20.84 -23.11
N PRO A 422 -8.30 -19.50 -22.96
CA PRO A 422 -9.04 -18.84 -21.89
C PRO A 422 -10.51 -19.28 -21.88
N ARG A 423 -10.98 -19.80 -20.75
CA ARG A 423 -12.42 -20.08 -20.59
C ARG A 423 -13.16 -18.74 -20.60
N LYS A 424 -14.21 -18.61 -21.43
CA LYS A 424 -15.17 -17.52 -21.27
C LYS A 424 -15.90 -17.76 -19.94
N GLU A 425 -15.59 -16.96 -18.94
CA GLU A 425 -16.40 -16.95 -17.72
C GLU A 425 -17.84 -16.62 -18.10
N ALA A 426 -18.78 -17.49 -17.70
CA ALA A 426 -20.20 -17.22 -17.80
C ALA A 426 -20.53 -16.08 -16.83
N GLY A 427 -20.33 -14.84 -17.27
CA GLY A 427 -20.54 -13.67 -16.41
C GLY A 427 -20.00 -12.33 -16.88
N ASN A 428 -19.27 -12.22 -17.99
CA ASN A 428 -18.87 -10.90 -18.49
C ASN A 428 -19.01 -10.76 -20.01
N LEU A 429 -19.72 -9.69 -20.40
CA LEU A 429 -19.93 -9.28 -21.78
C LEU A 429 -18.60 -9.16 -22.54
N SER A 430 -18.61 -9.72 -23.74
CA SER A 430 -17.51 -9.78 -24.70
C SER A 430 -16.86 -8.42 -24.93
N GLY A 431 -15.57 -8.30 -24.61
CA GLY A 431 -14.67 -7.20 -24.96
C GLY A 431 -14.32 -7.13 -26.45
N GLY A 432 -15.29 -7.37 -27.33
CA GLY A 432 -15.15 -7.35 -28.79
C GLY A 432 -15.58 -6.03 -29.44
N ALA A 433 -15.60 -4.92 -28.70
CA ALA A 433 -15.96 -3.60 -29.20
C ALA A 433 -15.01 -2.49 -28.69
N VAL A 434 -13.70 -2.76 -28.63
CA VAL A 434 -12.67 -1.74 -28.30
C VAL A 434 -11.76 -1.49 -29.51
N THR A 435 -12.37 -1.31 -30.68
CA THR A 435 -11.68 -0.75 -31.84
C THR A 435 -12.65 0.15 -32.59
N GLY A 436 -12.74 1.39 -32.10
CA GLY A 436 -13.56 2.44 -32.68
C GLY A 436 -14.58 3.02 -31.72
N ILE A 437 -14.12 3.90 -30.80
CA ILE A 437 -14.74 5.16 -30.35
C ILE A 437 -13.78 5.74 -29.29
N VAL A 438 -12.92 6.66 -29.72
CA VAL A 438 -12.09 7.51 -28.84
C VAL A 438 -12.78 8.87 -28.58
N ILE A 439 -14.03 9.05 -29.01
CA ILE A 439 -14.73 10.34 -28.84
C ILE A 439 -16.18 10.08 -28.45
N ALA A 440 -16.48 9.97 -27.13
CA ALA A 440 -17.80 10.27 -26.54
C ALA A 440 -17.96 10.03 -25.01
N VAL A 441 -16.91 9.84 -24.20
CA VAL A 441 -17.07 9.63 -22.73
C VAL A 441 -16.43 10.73 -21.87
N LEU A 442 -16.32 11.96 -22.39
CA LEU A 442 -16.07 13.16 -21.58
C LEU A 442 -17.36 13.89 -21.14
N VAL A 443 -18.54 13.28 -21.25
CA VAL A 443 -19.81 13.92 -20.85
C VAL A 443 -20.58 13.20 -19.72
N VAL A 444 -20.21 11.98 -19.32
CA VAL A 444 -21.01 11.23 -18.31
C VAL A 444 -20.43 11.25 -16.89
N VAL A 445 -19.15 11.62 -16.69
CA VAL A 445 -18.58 11.76 -15.33
C VAL A 445 -19.04 13.05 -14.63
N GLY A 446 -19.62 14.00 -15.37
CA GLY A 446 -20.24 15.22 -14.79
C GLY A 446 -21.62 15.01 -14.15
N ALA A 447 -22.29 13.89 -14.37
CA ALA A 447 -23.70 13.71 -13.97
C ALA A 447 -23.90 12.90 -12.67
N VAL A 448 -22.93 12.10 -12.24
CA VAL A 448 -23.07 11.28 -11.01
C VAL A 448 -22.52 12.01 -9.77
N GLY A 449 -21.52 12.89 -9.93
CA GLY A 449 -20.98 13.70 -8.84
C GLY A 449 -21.93 14.81 -8.34
N GLY A 450 -22.79 15.36 -9.20
CA GLY A 450 -23.75 16.41 -8.84
C GLY A 450 -24.99 15.92 -8.09
N GLY A 451 -25.39 14.66 -8.29
CA GLY A 451 -26.62 14.10 -7.70
C GLY A 451 -26.49 13.79 -6.20
N LEU A 452 -25.31 13.35 -5.76
CA LEU A 452 -25.08 13.00 -4.35
C LEU A 452 -24.95 14.24 -3.46
N ALA A 453 -24.42 15.36 -3.98
CA ALA A 453 -24.35 16.62 -3.24
C ALA A 453 -25.75 17.24 -2.99
N TYR A 454 -26.68 17.11 -3.94
CA TYR A 454 -28.04 17.64 -3.80
C TYR A 454 -28.90 16.83 -2.78
N TYR A 455 -28.63 15.54 -2.62
CA TYR A 455 -29.37 14.68 -1.69
C TYR A 455 -29.07 14.98 -0.22
N PHE A 456 -27.83 15.35 0.12
CA PHE A 456 -27.45 15.66 1.51
C PHE A 456 -27.80 17.08 1.97
N ILE A 457 -27.95 18.05 1.05
CA ILE A 457 -28.28 19.44 1.42
C ILE A 457 -29.77 19.60 1.77
N LYS A 458 -30.67 18.76 1.25
CA LYS A 458 -32.12 18.88 1.51
C LYS A 458 -32.60 18.25 2.82
N LYS A 459 -31.77 17.43 3.49
CA LYS A 459 -32.13 16.78 4.77
C LYS A 459 -31.73 17.58 6.03
N GLY A 460 -31.05 18.72 5.86
CA GLY A 460 -30.62 19.63 6.94
C GLY A 460 -31.55 20.82 7.21
N LYS A 461 -32.72 20.89 6.56
CA LYS A 461 -33.76 21.90 6.86
C LYS A 461 -35.13 21.24 6.96
N LYS A 462 -35.38 20.58 8.08
CA LYS A 462 -36.69 20.45 8.72
C LYS A 462 -36.50 20.28 10.21
#